data_AF-K0V0H0-F1
#
_entry.id   AF-K0V0H0-F1
#
_cell.length_a   1.000
_cell.length_b   1.000
_cell.length_c   1.000
_cell.angle_alpha   90.00
_cell.angle_beta   90.00
_cell.angle_gamma   90.00
#
_symmetry.space_group_name_H-M   'P 1'
#
loop_
_entity.id
_entity.type
_entity.pdbx_description
1 polymer ?
#
loop_
_entity_poly.entity_id
_entity_poly.type
_entity_poly.pdbx_seq_one_letter_code
_entity_poly.pdbx_strand_id
1 'polypeptide(L)'
;MADVSEVPTELIDLAHRYGVATEYTDWTGRWVPVPPTTLIAVLDALGVAAATDRDRAEALARHDREHWARALPPTIVGRTGATVPFWVHVTHGDPAPLWLRLEDGSVRTGLRQLENNRPPYDLDGRLVGEASFELPADLPAGYHRLHLQVGESDVSTTVIVAPETVRSSDRLGTGRAWGLATQLYSVRSRNSWGVGDLTDLTDLAVWSAARHGAGFVLVNPLHAATPIAPMEPSPYLPTSRRFVNPIYLRVQAVPEFAYVRHRGRIRKAQTQVQARADRSGRIDRDSAWASKRAALETLYLVERSAGREIAYQAFRQREGRSLDDFATWCALADRFGGDWRQWPEGLQHPRSAEVAAFAEDRSTEVDFHRWLQWLVDEQLSTAQDRAVSAGMDLGIMHDLAVGVDPSGADAWALQDVLALGVTAGAPPDEFNQLGQDWSQPPWRPDRLAEVGYE
;
A
#
# COMPACT_ATOMS: atom_id res chain seq x y z
N MET A 1 -10.30 36.94 16.91
CA MET A 1 -11.58 36.37 16.41
C MET A 1 -11.56 36.56 14.92
N ALA A 2 -11.12 35.55 14.17
CA ALA A 2 -11.17 35.61 12.72
C ALA A 2 -12.65 35.62 12.31
N ASP A 3 -12.97 36.53 11.40
CA ASP A 3 -14.26 36.68 10.77
C ASP A 3 -14.66 35.34 10.17
N VAL A 4 -15.66 34.66 10.75
CA VAL A 4 -16.26 33.47 10.15
C VAL A 4 -17.17 34.00 9.07
N SER A 5 -16.59 34.43 7.94
CA SER A 5 -17.38 34.64 6.73
C SER A 5 -18.10 33.33 6.46
N GLU A 6 -19.42 33.40 6.36
CA GLU A 6 -20.29 32.27 6.10
C GLU A 6 -19.71 31.46 4.94
N VAL A 7 -19.44 30.16 5.18
CA VAL A 7 -18.85 29.28 4.17
C VAL A 7 -19.84 29.22 3.01
N PRO A 8 -19.44 29.54 1.75
CA PRO A 8 -20.36 29.50 0.63
C PRO A 8 -21.05 28.14 0.50
N THR A 9 -22.35 28.11 0.27
CA THR A 9 -23.13 26.86 0.18
C THR A 9 -22.60 25.94 -0.92
N GLU A 10 -22.14 26.51 -2.04
CA GLU A 10 -21.54 25.79 -3.15
C GLU A 10 -20.22 25.11 -2.74
N LEU A 11 -19.46 25.72 -1.83
CA LEU A 11 -18.23 25.12 -1.30
C LEU A 11 -18.54 23.92 -0.39
N ILE A 12 -19.62 24.01 0.40
CA ILE A 12 -20.11 22.91 1.24
C ILE A 12 -20.60 21.75 0.37
N ASP A 13 -21.44 22.01 -0.62
CA ASP A 13 -21.93 20.97 -1.56
C ASP A 13 -20.76 20.28 -2.26
N LEU A 14 -19.80 21.07 -2.79
CA LEU A 14 -18.62 20.52 -3.43
C LEU A 14 -17.77 19.68 -2.47
N ALA A 15 -17.55 20.13 -1.24
CA ALA A 15 -16.83 19.36 -0.22
C ALA A 15 -17.51 18.01 0.06
N HIS A 16 -18.84 18.00 0.22
CA HIS A 16 -19.60 16.77 0.48
C HIS A 16 -19.55 15.78 -0.67
N ARG A 17 -19.60 16.25 -1.94
CA ARG A 17 -19.46 15.39 -3.12
C ARG A 17 -18.12 14.68 -3.21
N TYR A 18 -17.06 15.31 -2.71
CA TYR A 18 -15.72 14.72 -2.64
C TYR A 18 -15.41 14.04 -1.28
N GLY A 19 -16.41 13.89 -0.40
CA GLY A 19 -16.24 13.23 0.90
C GLY A 19 -15.40 14.02 1.92
N VAL A 20 -15.30 15.33 1.75
CA VAL A 20 -14.57 16.23 2.66
C VAL A 20 -15.52 16.73 3.73
N ALA A 21 -15.22 16.43 4.99
CA ALA A 21 -15.99 16.91 6.14
C ALA A 21 -15.86 18.44 6.28
N THR A 22 -16.99 19.13 6.44
CA THR A 22 -17.05 20.58 6.64
C THR A 22 -17.01 21.00 8.11
N GLU A 23 -17.05 20.02 9.01
CA GLU A 23 -17.02 20.18 10.47
C GLU A 23 -16.60 18.87 11.13
N TYR A 24 -16.14 18.94 12.38
CA TYR A 24 -15.84 17.77 13.21
C TYR A 24 -16.09 18.06 14.70
N THR A 25 -16.12 17.01 15.51
CA THR A 25 -16.16 17.12 16.98
C THR A 25 -14.75 16.94 17.52
N ASP A 26 -14.26 17.90 18.32
CA ASP A 26 -12.96 17.80 18.97
C ASP A 26 -12.98 16.88 20.20
N TRP A 27 -11.81 16.63 20.79
CA TRP A 27 -11.66 15.76 21.96
C TRP A 27 -12.42 16.23 23.21
N THR A 28 -12.83 17.50 23.27
CA THR A 28 -13.64 18.06 24.36
C THR A 28 -15.14 17.93 24.11
N GLY A 29 -15.54 17.37 22.97
CA GLY A 29 -16.94 17.28 22.54
C GLY A 29 -17.47 18.56 21.89
N ARG A 30 -16.60 19.52 21.56
CA ARG A 30 -17.01 20.76 20.91
C ARG A 30 -17.08 20.58 19.40
N TRP A 31 -18.12 21.13 18.79
CA TRP A 31 -18.25 21.24 17.35
C TRP A 31 -17.32 22.32 16.78
N VAL A 32 -16.54 21.94 15.77
CA VAL A 32 -15.54 22.77 15.10
C VAL A 32 -15.86 22.86 13.61
N PRO A 33 -16.27 24.02 13.08
CA PRO A 33 -16.41 24.21 11.64
C PRO A 33 -15.04 24.30 10.97
N VAL A 34 -14.92 23.75 9.76
CA VAL A 34 -13.69 23.80 8.96
C VAL A 34 -13.63 25.13 8.19
N PRO A 35 -12.52 25.90 8.26
CA PRO A 35 -12.40 27.16 7.53
C PRO A 35 -12.47 26.98 6.00
N PRO A 36 -13.04 27.94 5.24
CA PRO A 36 -13.08 27.90 3.78
C PRO A 36 -11.72 27.68 3.13
N THR A 37 -10.66 28.28 3.68
CA THR A 37 -9.29 28.13 3.19
C THR A 37 -8.79 26.68 3.26
N THR A 38 -9.18 25.95 4.30
CA THR A 38 -8.86 24.52 4.45
C THR A 38 -9.64 23.68 3.45
N LEU A 39 -10.95 23.95 3.27
CA LEU A 39 -11.76 23.24 2.28
C LEU A 39 -11.20 23.42 0.86
N ILE A 40 -10.84 24.64 0.49
CA ILE A 40 -10.24 24.95 -0.82
C ILE A 40 -8.91 24.22 -1.00
N ALA A 41 -8.04 24.22 0.02
CA ALA A 41 -6.73 23.55 -0.07
C ALA A 41 -6.87 22.02 -0.18
N VAL A 42 -7.82 21.41 0.56
CA VAL A 42 -8.08 19.98 0.46
C VAL A 42 -8.65 19.63 -0.90
N LEU A 43 -9.63 20.41 -1.41
CA LEU A 43 -10.18 20.20 -2.75
C LEU A 43 -9.12 20.36 -3.85
N ASP A 44 -8.20 21.33 -3.73
CA ASP A 44 -7.08 21.51 -4.65
C ASP A 44 -6.15 20.30 -4.66
N ALA A 45 -5.85 19.71 -3.49
CA ALA A 45 -5.07 18.47 -3.39
C ALA A 45 -5.81 17.24 -3.97
N LEU A 46 -7.14 17.29 -4.06
CA LEU A 46 -7.96 16.32 -4.82
C LEU A 46 -8.07 16.69 -6.32
N GLY A 47 -7.35 17.70 -6.79
CA GLY A 47 -7.39 18.18 -8.17
C GLY A 47 -8.67 18.93 -8.54
N VAL A 48 -9.33 19.56 -7.56
CA VAL A 48 -10.61 20.26 -7.71
C VAL A 48 -10.44 21.74 -7.39
N ALA A 49 -10.40 22.58 -8.43
CA ALA A 49 -10.40 24.03 -8.24
C ALA A 49 -11.69 24.51 -7.55
N ALA A 50 -11.56 25.27 -6.47
CA ALA A 50 -12.68 25.73 -5.66
C ALA A 50 -12.52 27.18 -5.12
N ALA A 51 -11.50 27.90 -5.57
CA ALA A 51 -11.12 29.20 -5.01
C ALA A 51 -12.18 30.28 -5.27
N THR A 52 -12.73 30.33 -6.48
CA THR A 52 -13.73 31.33 -6.89
C THR A 52 -15.14 30.72 -7.05
N ASP A 53 -16.18 31.57 -7.09
CA ASP A 53 -17.55 31.12 -7.38
C ASP A 53 -17.64 30.40 -8.73
N ARG A 54 -16.89 30.90 -9.71
CA ARG A 54 -16.78 30.29 -11.03
C ARG A 54 -16.16 28.91 -10.96
N ASP A 55 -15.05 28.74 -10.23
CA ASP A 55 -14.39 27.45 -10.08
C ASP A 55 -15.33 26.43 -9.43
N ARG A 56 -16.06 26.83 -8.39
CA ARG A 56 -17.03 25.97 -7.70
C ARG A 56 -18.17 25.55 -8.63
N ALA A 57 -18.75 26.49 -9.38
CA ALA A 57 -19.82 26.17 -10.34
C ALA A 57 -19.32 25.23 -11.46
N GLU A 58 -18.13 25.49 -12.00
CA GLU A 58 -17.52 24.64 -13.04
C GLU A 58 -17.17 23.24 -12.48
N ALA A 59 -16.67 23.16 -11.24
CA ALA A 59 -16.36 21.90 -10.58
C ALA A 59 -17.60 21.05 -10.28
N LEU A 60 -18.69 21.67 -9.80
CA LEU A 60 -19.97 20.99 -9.59
C LEU A 60 -20.55 20.47 -10.90
N ALA A 61 -20.56 21.30 -11.95
CA ALA A 61 -21.03 20.88 -13.27
C ALA A 61 -20.16 19.76 -13.87
N ARG A 62 -18.83 19.83 -13.68
CA ARG A 62 -17.90 18.79 -14.10
C ARG A 62 -18.14 17.48 -13.35
N HIS A 63 -18.34 17.52 -12.03
CA HIS A 63 -18.63 16.35 -11.23
C HIS A 63 -19.90 15.64 -11.70
N ASP A 64 -20.98 16.38 -11.95
CA ASP A 64 -22.22 15.81 -12.50
C ASP A 64 -22.00 15.20 -13.88
N ARG A 65 -21.30 15.93 -14.75
CA ARG A 65 -20.96 15.45 -16.09
C ARG A 65 -20.10 14.17 -16.05
N GLU A 66 -19.14 14.08 -15.15
CA GLU A 66 -18.27 12.90 -14.97
C GLU A 66 -19.05 11.67 -14.49
N HIS A 67 -20.03 11.86 -13.59
CA HIS A 67 -20.96 10.79 -13.21
C HIS A 67 -21.67 10.25 -14.44
N TRP A 68 -22.34 11.12 -15.21
CA TRP A 68 -23.14 10.73 -16.38
C TRP A 68 -22.31 10.28 -17.60
N ALA A 69 -21.02 10.60 -17.64
CA ALA A 69 -20.12 10.15 -18.69
C ALA A 69 -19.65 8.69 -18.50
N ARG A 70 -19.76 8.13 -17.29
CA ARG A 70 -19.32 6.77 -16.98
C ARG A 70 -20.42 5.76 -17.29
N ALA A 71 -20.09 4.67 -17.97
CA ALA A 71 -21.07 3.61 -18.20
C ALA A 71 -21.33 2.76 -16.93
N LEU A 72 -20.33 2.64 -16.06
CA LEU A 72 -20.34 1.83 -14.84
C LEU A 72 -19.70 2.60 -13.66
N PRO A 73 -20.01 2.26 -12.40
CA PRO A 73 -19.33 2.79 -11.25
C PRO A 73 -17.83 2.49 -11.30
N PRO A 74 -16.96 3.34 -10.71
CA PRO A 74 -15.51 3.12 -10.72
C PRO A 74 -15.11 1.73 -10.19
N THR A 75 -15.73 1.32 -9.08
CA THR A 75 -15.67 -0.03 -8.49
C THR A 75 -16.94 -0.28 -7.70
N ILE A 76 -17.39 -1.54 -7.65
CA ILE A 76 -18.53 -1.96 -6.84
C ILE A 76 -18.00 -2.82 -5.69
N VAL A 77 -18.28 -2.41 -4.43
CA VAL A 77 -17.86 -3.16 -3.24
C VAL A 77 -19.08 -3.69 -2.49
N GLY A 78 -19.05 -4.97 -2.17
CA GLY A 78 -20.12 -5.71 -1.53
C GLY A 78 -19.65 -6.57 -0.36
N ARG A 79 -20.62 -7.16 0.35
CA ARG A 79 -20.37 -8.19 1.36
C ARG A 79 -21.09 -9.48 1.00
N THR A 80 -20.47 -10.61 1.32
CA THR A 80 -21.11 -11.93 1.20
C THR A 80 -22.45 -11.94 1.94
N GLY A 81 -23.50 -12.47 1.33
CA GLY A 81 -24.82 -12.59 1.96
C GLY A 81 -25.72 -11.34 1.82
N ALA A 82 -25.25 -10.27 1.18
CA ALA A 82 -26.04 -9.06 0.94
C ALA A 82 -26.15 -8.75 -0.55
N THR A 83 -27.32 -8.28 -1.00
CA THR A 83 -27.42 -7.67 -2.33
C THR A 83 -26.80 -6.29 -2.32
N VAL A 84 -26.21 -5.89 -3.45
CA VAL A 84 -25.53 -4.59 -3.58
C VAL A 84 -26.10 -3.86 -4.78
N PRO A 85 -26.82 -2.75 -4.59
CA PRO A 85 -27.31 -1.95 -5.71
C PRO A 85 -26.17 -1.21 -6.39
N PHE A 86 -26.26 -1.06 -7.70
CA PHE A 86 -25.35 -0.25 -8.50
C PHE A 86 -26.09 0.40 -9.68
N TRP A 87 -25.57 1.52 -10.16
CA TRP A 87 -26.11 2.22 -11.33
C TRP A 87 -25.35 1.85 -12.60
N VAL A 88 -26.00 2.06 -13.75
CA VAL A 88 -25.46 1.87 -15.10
C VAL A 88 -25.96 3.01 -15.97
N HIS A 89 -25.08 3.57 -16.81
CA HIS A 89 -25.47 4.58 -17.81
C HIS A 89 -25.35 4.05 -19.22
N VAL A 90 -26.39 4.29 -20.01
CA VAL A 90 -26.44 4.00 -21.45
C VAL A 90 -27.10 5.17 -22.18
N THR A 91 -26.99 5.24 -23.50
CA THR A 91 -27.80 6.19 -24.28
C THR A 91 -29.27 5.95 -23.95
N HIS A 92 -30.03 7.02 -23.72
CA HIS A 92 -31.42 6.90 -23.28
C HIS A 92 -32.25 6.13 -24.31
N GLY A 93 -32.89 5.05 -23.87
CA GLY A 93 -33.66 4.13 -24.71
C GLY A 93 -32.91 2.88 -25.16
N ASP A 94 -31.57 2.85 -25.04
CA ASP A 94 -30.76 1.67 -25.37
C ASP A 94 -30.86 0.60 -24.26
N PRO A 95 -30.69 -0.69 -24.61
CA PRO A 95 -30.59 -1.75 -23.61
C PRO A 95 -29.27 -1.69 -22.84
N ALA A 96 -29.28 -2.20 -21.60
CA ALA A 96 -28.09 -2.35 -20.75
C ALA A 96 -27.79 -3.83 -20.45
N PRO A 97 -27.32 -4.62 -21.45
CA PRO A 97 -26.93 -6.02 -21.25
C PRO A 97 -25.70 -6.15 -20.34
N LEU A 98 -25.85 -6.90 -19.24
CA LEU A 98 -24.83 -7.09 -18.21
C LEU A 98 -24.49 -8.57 -18.02
N TRP A 99 -23.21 -8.84 -17.73
CA TRP A 99 -22.75 -10.12 -17.19
C TRP A 99 -21.61 -9.92 -16.19
N LEU A 100 -21.50 -10.85 -15.25
CA LEU A 100 -20.48 -10.85 -14.22
C LEU A 100 -19.53 -12.02 -14.47
N ARG A 101 -18.22 -11.76 -14.57
CA ARG A 101 -17.17 -12.77 -14.57
C ARG A 101 -16.60 -12.88 -13.15
N LEU A 102 -16.75 -14.04 -12.54
CA LEU A 102 -16.21 -14.33 -11.20
C LEU A 102 -14.70 -14.58 -11.27
N GLU A 103 -14.08 -14.58 -10.09
CA GLU A 103 -12.63 -14.76 -9.93
C GLU A 103 -12.16 -16.12 -10.46
N ASP A 104 -13.00 -17.15 -10.31
CA ASP A 104 -12.76 -18.51 -10.81
C ASP A 104 -12.95 -18.65 -12.34
N GLY A 105 -13.32 -17.58 -13.02
CA GLY A 105 -13.58 -17.53 -14.46
C GLY A 105 -15.00 -17.89 -14.88
N SER A 106 -15.89 -18.29 -13.96
CA SER A 106 -17.29 -18.53 -14.27
C SER A 106 -18.05 -17.25 -14.59
N VAL A 107 -19.13 -17.36 -15.38
CA VAL A 107 -19.93 -16.20 -15.83
C VAL A 107 -21.35 -16.31 -15.31
N ARG A 108 -21.88 -15.21 -14.78
CA ARG A 108 -23.28 -15.04 -14.38
C ARG A 108 -23.96 -13.97 -15.21
N THR A 109 -25.18 -14.24 -15.63
CA THR A 109 -26.05 -13.32 -16.39
C THR A 109 -27.38 -13.14 -15.65
N GLY A 110 -28.25 -12.26 -16.15
CA GLY A 110 -29.60 -12.08 -15.58
C GLY A 110 -29.61 -11.35 -14.24
N LEU A 111 -28.73 -10.36 -14.07
CA LEU A 111 -28.73 -9.48 -12.89
C LEU A 111 -30.08 -8.78 -12.75
N ARG A 112 -30.60 -8.69 -11.52
CA ARG A 112 -31.93 -8.10 -11.28
C ARG A 112 -31.86 -6.60 -11.48
N GLN A 113 -32.66 -6.08 -12.41
CA GLN A 113 -32.89 -4.66 -12.56
C GLN A 113 -33.85 -4.16 -11.46
N LEU A 114 -33.52 -3.01 -10.89
CA LEU A 114 -34.30 -2.29 -9.89
C LEU A 114 -35.07 -1.15 -10.57
N GLU A 115 -36.16 -0.72 -9.93
CA GLU A 115 -36.86 0.49 -10.36
C GLU A 115 -35.96 1.72 -10.16
N ASN A 116 -35.78 2.52 -11.22
CA ASN A 116 -35.06 3.79 -11.17
C ASN A 116 -35.87 4.83 -11.97
N ASN A 117 -36.31 5.88 -11.27
CA ASN A 117 -37.14 6.96 -11.83
C ASN A 117 -36.32 8.25 -12.07
N ARG A 118 -34.98 8.17 -12.10
CA ARG A 118 -34.12 9.33 -12.36
C ARG A 118 -34.30 9.76 -13.82
N PRO A 119 -34.58 11.05 -14.09
CA PRO A 119 -34.71 11.54 -15.45
C PRO A 119 -33.36 11.44 -16.18
N PRO A 120 -33.38 11.28 -17.52
CA PRO A 120 -32.15 11.25 -18.28
C PRO A 120 -31.43 12.60 -18.28
N TYR A 121 -30.13 12.57 -18.52
CA TYR A 121 -29.25 13.72 -18.54
C TYR A 121 -28.77 14.03 -19.97
N ASP A 122 -28.77 15.31 -20.35
CA ASP A 122 -28.23 15.75 -21.63
C ASP A 122 -26.71 15.91 -21.53
N LEU A 123 -25.98 14.96 -22.12
CA LEU A 123 -24.53 14.97 -22.22
C LEU A 123 -24.11 15.34 -23.65
N ASP A 124 -23.89 16.63 -23.88
CA ASP A 124 -23.50 17.23 -25.17
C ASP A 124 -24.43 16.91 -26.34
N GLY A 125 -25.74 16.99 -26.13
CA GLY A 125 -26.76 16.69 -27.13
C GLY A 125 -27.08 15.21 -27.24
N ARG A 126 -26.46 14.35 -26.42
CA ARG A 126 -26.84 12.94 -26.26
C ARG A 126 -27.54 12.75 -24.93
N LEU A 127 -28.79 12.31 -24.99
CA LEU A 127 -29.56 11.97 -23.82
C LEU A 127 -29.06 10.63 -23.23
N VAL A 128 -28.64 10.63 -21.97
CA VAL A 128 -28.12 9.46 -21.23
C VAL A 128 -29.12 9.05 -20.15
N GLY A 129 -29.49 7.77 -20.11
CA GLY A 129 -30.37 7.21 -19.08
C GLY A 129 -29.59 6.48 -18.00
N GLU A 130 -30.12 6.46 -16.77
CA GLU A 130 -29.59 5.66 -15.67
C GLU A 130 -30.54 4.49 -15.35
N ALA A 131 -29.98 3.28 -15.31
CA ALA A 131 -30.65 2.09 -14.82
C ALA A 131 -29.98 1.63 -13.53
N SER A 132 -30.75 1.05 -12.61
CA SER A 132 -30.22 0.44 -11.39
C SER A 132 -30.34 -1.07 -11.45
N PHE A 133 -29.31 -1.77 -10.99
CA PHE A 133 -29.25 -3.22 -10.89
C PHE A 133 -28.75 -3.60 -9.50
N GLU A 134 -28.78 -4.89 -9.17
CA GLU A 134 -28.12 -5.40 -7.98
C GLU A 134 -27.24 -6.62 -8.24
N LEU A 135 -26.15 -6.70 -7.48
CA LEU A 135 -25.37 -7.91 -7.34
C LEU A 135 -26.13 -8.93 -6.46
N PRO A 136 -26.14 -10.22 -6.83
CA PRO A 136 -26.76 -11.27 -6.03
C PRO A 136 -26.10 -11.43 -4.65
N ALA A 137 -26.88 -11.82 -3.65
CA ALA A 137 -26.38 -12.06 -2.29
C ALA A 137 -25.50 -13.32 -2.17
N ASP A 138 -25.57 -14.24 -3.13
CA ASP A 138 -24.86 -15.52 -3.15
C ASP A 138 -23.53 -15.45 -3.92
N LEU A 139 -23.00 -14.25 -4.19
CA LEU A 139 -21.66 -14.11 -4.75
C LEU A 139 -20.60 -14.57 -3.74
N PRO A 140 -19.60 -15.36 -4.17
CA PRO A 140 -18.49 -15.74 -3.32
C PRO A 140 -17.65 -14.50 -2.96
N ALA A 141 -16.91 -14.57 -1.85
CA ALA A 141 -15.89 -13.56 -1.59
C ALA A 141 -14.80 -13.63 -2.66
N GLY A 142 -14.30 -12.47 -3.10
CA GLY A 142 -13.25 -12.40 -4.11
C GLY A 142 -13.28 -11.15 -4.97
N TYR A 143 -12.41 -11.16 -5.99
CA TYR A 143 -12.27 -10.10 -6.99
C TYR A 143 -12.90 -10.55 -8.32
N HIS A 144 -13.98 -9.88 -8.72
CA HIS A 144 -14.77 -10.19 -9.89
C HIS A 144 -14.78 -9.01 -10.87
N ARG A 145 -15.39 -9.21 -12.04
CA ARG A 145 -15.53 -8.15 -13.04
C ARG A 145 -16.93 -8.10 -13.62
N LEU A 146 -17.59 -6.96 -13.48
CA LEU A 146 -18.87 -6.69 -14.14
C LEU A 146 -18.59 -6.10 -15.51
N HIS A 147 -19.31 -6.60 -16.51
CA HIS A 147 -19.24 -6.15 -17.89
C HIS A 147 -20.60 -5.61 -18.34
N LEU A 148 -20.53 -4.58 -19.17
CA LEU A 148 -21.65 -3.92 -19.83
C LEU A 148 -21.32 -3.75 -21.30
N GLN A 149 -22.21 -4.24 -22.17
CA GLN A 149 -22.11 -3.97 -23.60
C GLN A 149 -22.85 -2.65 -23.92
N VAL A 150 -22.12 -1.66 -24.44
CA VAL A 150 -22.64 -0.36 -24.90
C VAL A 150 -22.36 -0.22 -26.40
N GLY A 151 -23.36 -0.51 -27.23
CA GLY A 151 -23.18 -0.60 -28.68
C GLY A 151 -22.18 -1.72 -29.02
N GLU A 152 -21.07 -1.38 -29.67
CA GLU A 152 -19.98 -2.30 -30.01
C GLU A 152 -18.93 -2.45 -28.88
N SER A 153 -18.98 -1.60 -27.85
CA SER A 153 -17.98 -1.55 -26.77
C SER A 153 -18.33 -2.46 -25.59
N ASP A 154 -17.38 -3.24 -25.12
CA ASP A 154 -17.42 -3.95 -23.82
C ASP A 154 -16.71 -3.08 -22.77
N VAL A 155 -17.48 -2.52 -21.84
CA VAL A 155 -16.98 -1.71 -20.72
C VAL A 155 -17.06 -2.56 -19.46
N SER A 156 -16.04 -2.51 -18.61
CA SER A 156 -16.01 -3.30 -17.38
C SER A 156 -15.57 -2.51 -16.15
N THR A 157 -16.01 -2.98 -14.97
CA THR A 157 -15.60 -2.45 -13.67
C THR A 157 -15.27 -3.58 -12.70
N THR A 158 -14.41 -3.29 -11.72
CA THR A 158 -14.05 -4.23 -10.66
C THR A 158 -15.22 -4.39 -9.69
N VAL A 159 -15.47 -5.63 -9.29
CA VAL A 159 -16.44 -5.99 -8.25
C VAL A 159 -15.69 -6.69 -7.14
N ILE A 160 -15.73 -6.15 -5.93
CA ILE A 160 -15.07 -6.73 -4.75
C ILE A 160 -16.15 -7.23 -3.80
N VAL A 161 -16.15 -8.52 -3.50
CA VAL A 161 -17.05 -9.10 -2.49
C VAL A 161 -16.21 -9.47 -1.28
N ALA A 162 -16.36 -8.71 -0.20
CA ALA A 162 -15.67 -8.94 1.06
C ALA A 162 -16.45 -9.93 1.95
N PRO A 163 -15.78 -10.77 2.75
CA PRO A 163 -16.46 -11.56 3.76
C PRO A 163 -17.10 -10.65 4.83
N GLU A 164 -18.25 -11.07 5.37
CA GLU A 164 -18.94 -10.32 6.44
C GLU A 164 -18.10 -10.21 7.72
N THR A 165 -17.33 -11.25 8.03
CA THR A 165 -16.49 -11.35 9.22
C THR A 165 -15.10 -11.87 8.88
N VAL A 166 -14.07 -11.31 9.48
CA VAL A 166 -12.72 -11.88 9.44
C VAL A 166 -12.72 -13.15 10.30
N ARG A 167 -12.43 -14.31 9.71
CA ARG A 167 -12.24 -15.54 10.47
C ARG A 167 -10.85 -15.55 11.10
N SER A 168 -10.78 -15.81 12.40
CA SER A 168 -9.51 -16.12 13.05
C SER A 168 -8.94 -17.44 12.53
N SER A 169 -7.61 -17.62 12.60
CA SER A 169 -6.94 -18.88 12.28
C SER A 169 -7.64 -20.05 12.97
N ASP A 170 -7.97 -21.11 12.23
CA ASP A 170 -8.55 -22.35 12.77
C ASP A 170 -7.69 -22.94 13.91
N ARG A 171 -6.37 -22.68 13.88
CA ARG A 171 -5.42 -23.12 14.91
C ARG A 171 -5.62 -22.41 16.25
N LEU A 172 -6.03 -21.14 16.24
CA LEU A 172 -6.28 -20.37 17.46
C LEU A 172 -7.53 -20.89 18.19
N GLY A 173 -8.46 -21.50 17.46
CA GLY A 173 -9.73 -21.99 17.98
C GLY A 173 -10.50 -20.91 18.74
N THR A 174 -11.20 -21.32 19.81
CA THR A 174 -11.92 -20.41 20.72
C THR A 174 -11.16 -20.15 22.03
N GLY A 175 -9.89 -20.54 22.08
CA GLY A 175 -9.06 -20.48 23.29
C GLY A 175 -8.46 -19.09 23.55
N ARG A 176 -7.82 -18.92 24.70
CA ARG A 176 -6.96 -17.75 24.97
C ARG A 176 -5.54 -18.06 24.57
N ALA A 177 -4.92 -17.17 23.79
CA ALA A 177 -3.49 -17.21 23.48
C ALA A 177 -2.77 -16.00 24.08
N TRP A 178 -1.47 -16.15 24.31
CA TRP A 178 -0.57 -15.05 24.66
C TRP A 178 0.62 -15.06 23.71
N GLY A 179 1.33 -13.94 23.59
CA GLY A 179 2.47 -13.82 22.71
C GLY A 179 3.45 -12.75 23.18
N LEU A 180 4.58 -12.65 22.49
CA LEU A 180 5.58 -11.60 22.72
C LEU A 180 5.33 -10.43 21.78
N ALA A 181 5.39 -9.20 22.29
CA ALA A 181 5.48 -8.01 21.45
C ALA A 181 6.94 -7.52 21.47
N THR A 182 7.54 -7.36 20.30
CA THR A 182 8.95 -6.99 20.19
C THR A 182 9.22 -5.94 19.11
N GLN A 183 10.21 -5.10 19.37
CA GLN A 183 10.85 -4.25 18.39
C GLN A 183 12.01 -5.04 17.78
N LEU A 184 11.79 -5.75 16.67
CA LEU A 184 12.71 -6.73 16.10
C LEU A 184 14.11 -6.15 15.91
N TYR A 185 14.21 -4.91 15.44
CA TYR A 185 15.52 -4.25 15.25
C TYR A 185 16.39 -4.21 16.51
N SER A 186 15.79 -4.28 17.71
CA SER A 186 16.47 -4.30 19.01
C SER A 186 16.83 -5.68 19.55
N VAL A 187 16.25 -6.76 19.00
CA VAL A 187 16.51 -8.14 19.46
C VAL A 187 17.66 -8.75 18.70
N ARG A 188 18.82 -8.83 19.33
CA ARG A 188 20.07 -9.30 18.70
C ARG A 188 20.53 -10.63 19.28
N SER A 189 21.03 -11.50 18.41
CA SER A 189 21.87 -12.63 18.78
C SER A 189 23.36 -12.30 18.60
N ARG A 190 24.22 -13.25 18.97
CA ARG A 190 25.68 -13.17 18.72
C ARG A 190 26.04 -13.14 17.24
N ASN A 191 25.13 -13.60 16.39
CA ASN A 191 25.37 -13.72 14.95
C ASN A 191 24.78 -12.53 14.17
N SER A 192 24.03 -11.63 14.83
CA SER A 192 23.40 -10.48 14.18
C SER A 192 24.46 -9.55 13.59
N TRP A 193 24.03 -8.61 12.75
CA TRP A 193 24.90 -7.57 12.18
C TRP A 193 24.58 -6.23 12.85
N GLY A 194 24.63 -6.19 14.18
CA GLY A 194 24.33 -4.98 14.97
C GLY A 194 22.86 -4.56 15.05
N VAL A 195 21.98 -5.17 14.26
CA VAL A 195 20.52 -5.01 14.26
C VAL A 195 19.90 -6.41 14.28
N GLY A 196 18.79 -6.57 15.01
CA GLY A 196 18.00 -7.81 14.96
C GLY A 196 17.44 -8.07 13.57
N ASP A 197 17.42 -9.33 13.14
CA ASP A 197 17.06 -9.72 11.78
C ASP A 197 16.14 -10.95 11.73
N LEU A 198 15.73 -11.39 10.54
CA LEU A 198 14.71 -12.43 10.38
C LEU A 198 15.11 -13.80 10.93
N THR A 199 16.42 -14.08 11.05
CA THR A 199 16.87 -15.28 11.77
C THR A 199 16.73 -15.10 13.29
N ASP A 200 16.96 -13.90 13.82
CA ASP A 200 16.70 -13.61 15.24
C ASP A 200 15.21 -13.71 15.56
N LEU A 201 14.34 -13.25 14.64
CA LEU A 201 12.88 -13.41 14.75
C LEU A 201 12.49 -14.90 14.78
N THR A 202 13.05 -15.68 13.85
CA THR A 202 12.81 -17.13 13.77
C THR A 202 13.21 -17.81 15.08
N ASP A 203 14.41 -17.51 15.60
CA ASP A 203 14.91 -18.09 16.84
C ASP A 203 14.06 -17.68 18.05
N LEU A 204 13.63 -16.41 18.13
CA LEU A 204 12.76 -15.90 19.19
C LEU A 204 11.38 -16.59 19.15
N ALA A 205 10.80 -16.77 17.97
CA ALA A 205 9.52 -17.44 17.80
C ALA A 205 9.62 -18.92 18.20
N VAL A 206 10.61 -19.65 17.70
CA VAL A 206 10.81 -21.07 18.06
C VAL A 206 11.07 -21.23 19.56
N TRP A 207 11.92 -20.38 20.14
CA TRP A 207 12.23 -20.42 21.56
C TRP A 207 10.99 -20.15 22.43
N SER A 208 10.24 -19.08 22.13
CA SER A 208 9.07 -18.68 22.92
C SER A 208 7.92 -19.68 22.79
N ALA A 209 7.69 -20.23 21.60
CA ALA A 209 6.71 -21.29 21.39
C ALA A 209 7.09 -22.57 22.15
N ALA A 210 8.29 -23.11 21.88
CA ALA A 210 8.67 -24.43 22.39
C ALA A 210 8.95 -24.44 23.91
N ARG A 211 9.41 -23.33 24.50
CA ARG A 211 9.75 -23.26 25.93
C ARG A 211 8.63 -22.70 26.80
N HIS A 212 7.77 -21.85 26.24
CA HIS A 212 6.82 -21.08 27.02
C HIS A 212 5.38 -21.21 26.52
N GLY A 213 5.14 -21.85 25.36
CA GLY A 213 3.81 -21.98 24.78
C GLY A 213 3.24 -20.65 24.30
N ALA A 214 4.10 -19.73 23.83
CA ALA A 214 3.64 -18.52 23.17
C ALA A 214 2.93 -18.88 21.85
N GLY A 215 1.76 -18.29 21.60
CA GLY A 215 0.97 -18.52 20.39
C GLY A 215 1.29 -17.55 19.24
N PHE A 216 2.00 -16.46 19.52
CA PHE A 216 2.45 -15.50 18.51
C PHE A 216 3.66 -14.65 18.93
N VAL A 217 4.31 -14.03 17.95
CA VAL A 217 5.24 -12.90 18.13
C VAL A 217 4.77 -11.72 17.30
N LEU A 218 4.37 -10.63 17.95
CA LEU A 218 4.09 -9.34 17.33
C LEU A 218 5.40 -8.59 17.10
N VAL A 219 5.62 -8.13 15.87
CA VAL A 219 6.78 -7.31 15.49
C VAL A 219 6.35 -5.91 15.09
N ASN A 220 7.24 -4.94 15.25
CA ASN A 220 7.12 -3.62 14.63
C ASN A 220 6.97 -3.71 13.10
N PRO A 221 6.50 -2.65 12.43
CA PRO A 221 6.44 -2.66 10.98
C PRO A 221 7.82 -2.93 10.37
N LEU A 222 7.88 -3.88 9.44
CA LEU A 222 9.12 -4.31 8.77
C LEU A 222 9.31 -3.65 7.41
N HIS A 223 8.39 -2.74 7.06
CA HIS A 223 8.32 -1.96 5.83
C HIS A 223 9.66 -1.39 5.38
N ALA A 224 9.85 -1.32 4.06
CA ALA A 224 11.06 -0.82 3.45
C ALA A 224 11.36 0.62 3.89
N ALA A 225 12.63 0.91 4.12
CA ALA A 225 13.15 2.27 4.26
C ALA A 225 13.94 2.64 3.00
N THR A 226 14.38 3.90 2.92
CA THR A 226 15.29 4.34 1.84
C THR A 226 16.56 3.46 1.79
N PRO A 227 17.06 3.07 0.59
CA PRO A 227 18.21 2.18 0.45
C PRO A 227 19.56 2.85 0.73
N ILE A 228 19.56 4.17 0.99
CA ILE A 228 20.74 4.99 1.23
C ILE A 228 20.76 5.55 2.67
N ALA A 229 21.90 6.09 3.08
CA ALA A 229 22.03 6.75 4.38
C ALA A 229 21.63 8.24 4.31
N PRO A 230 21.08 8.82 5.39
CA PRO A 230 20.69 8.14 6.62
C PRO A 230 19.39 7.33 6.45
N MET A 231 19.34 6.12 7.00
CA MET A 231 18.15 5.28 6.98
C MET A 231 17.17 5.70 8.09
N GLU A 232 15.91 5.92 7.72
CA GLU A 232 14.84 6.29 8.66
C GLU A 232 14.76 5.30 9.85
N PRO A 233 14.96 5.78 11.10
CA PRO A 233 14.88 4.92 12.28
C PRO A 233 13.46 4.50 12.64
N SER A 234 12.44 5.30 12.30
CA SER A 234 11.03 5.03 12.59
C SER A 234 10.44 4.01 11.64
N PRO A 235 9.92 2.86 12.11
CA PRO A 235 9.23 1.91 11.25
C PRO A 235 7.86 2.42 10.76
N TYR A 236 7.38 3.56 11.28
CA TYR A 236 6.07 4.14 10.95
C TYR A 236 6.12 5.25 9.88
N LEU A 237 7.30 5.56 9.35
CA LEU A 237 7.48 6.43 8.18
C LEU A 237 8.29 5.71 7.09
N PRO A 238 7.79 4.58 6.56
CA PRO A 238 8.51 3.79 5.57
C PRO A 238 8.47 4.41 4.18
N THR A 239 9.37 3.99 3.30
CA THR A 239 9.33 4.34 1.87
C THR A 239 8.25 3.57 1.12
N SER A 240 7.89 2.37 1.59
CA SER A 240 6.82 1.55 1.06
C SER A 240 6.18 0.70 2.15
N ARG A 241 4.85 0.56 2.13
CA ARG A 241 4.12 -0.37 3.03
C ARG A 241 3.94 -1.77 2.45
N ARG A 242 4.30 -1.96 1.18
CA ARG A 242 4.23 -3.26 0.50
C ARG A 242 5.53 -4.03 0.61
N PHE A 243 6.65 -3.35 0.39
CA PHE A 243 7.98 -3.98 0.39
C PHE A 243 8.64 -3.91 1.76
N VAL A 244 9.61 -4.79 2.01
CA VAL A 244 10.18 -5.01 3.34
C VAL A 244 11.64 -4.53 3.38
N ASN A 245 12.07 -3.98 4.52
CA ASN A 245 13.42 -3.44 4.69
C ASN A 245 14.48 -4.55 4.63
N PRO A 246 15.39 -4.55 3.63
CA PRO A 246 16.42 -5.57 3.52
C PRO A 246 17.45 -5.54 4.66
N ILE A 247 17.44 -4.52 5.54
CA ILE A 247 18.23 -4.51 6.77
C ILE A 247 17.92 -5.73 7.66
N TYR A 248 16.73 -6.32 7.54
CA TYR A 248 16.34 -7.52 8.30
C TYR A 248 16.83 -8.83 7.68
N LEU A 249 17.59 -8.82 6.58
CA LEU A 249 18.17 -10.04 6.04
C LEU A 249 19.32 -10.55 6.91
N ARG A 250 19.34 -11.86 7.18
CA ARG A 250 20.56 -12.57 7.59
C ARG A 250 21.33 -12.99 6.34
N VAL A 251 22.45 -12.31 6.05
CA VAL A 251 23.29 -12.62 4.89
C VAL A 251 23.73 -14.08 4.86
N GLN A 252 24.08 -14.65 6.02
CA GLN A 252 24.55 -16.03 6.13
C GLN A 252 23.44 -17.09 5.94
N ALA A 253 22.16 -16.68 5.98
CA ALA A 253 21.03 -17.58 5.75
C ALA A 253 20.66 -17.68 4.26
N VAL A 254 21.25 -16.84 3.40
CA VAL A 254 21.05 -16.92 1.94
C VAL A 254 21.78 -18.17 1.42
N PRO A 255 21.12 -19.09 0.68
CA PRO A 255 21.74 -20.32 0.18
C PRO A 255 23.04 -20.09 -0.59
N GLU A 256 23.07 -19.05 -1.42
CA GLU A 256 24.22 -18.68 -2.24
C GLU A 256 25.46 -18.27 -1.41
N PHE A 257 25.28 -17.93 -0.12
CA PHE A 257 26.40 -17.66 0.79
C PHE A 257 27.40 -18.82 0.86
N ALA A 258 26.93 -20.06 0.71
CA ALA A 258 27.78 -21.25 0.76
C ALA A 258 28.86 -21.29 -0.33
N TYR A 259 28.59 -20.67 -1.48
CA TYR A 259 29.43 -20.71 -2.69
C TYR A 259 30.32 -19.47 -2.86
N VAL A 260 30.23 -18.49 -1.96
CA VAL A 260 31.11 -17.32 -1.97
C VAL A 260 32.56 -17.75 -1.72
N ARG A 261 33.50 -17.31 -2.58
CA ARG A 261 34.92 -17.67 -2.44
C ARG A 261 35.58 -17.15 -1.16
N HIS A 262 35.27 -15.90 -0.77
CA HIS A 262 35.91 -15.22 0.36
C HIS A 262 34.98 -15.03 1.58
N ARG A 263 34.20 -16.04 1.98
CA ARG A 263 33.26 -16.01 3.13
C ARG A 263 33.88 -15.46 4.43
N GLY A 264 35.17 -15.69 4.65
CA GLY A 264 35.89 -15.17 5.82
C GLY A 264 35.87 -13.64 5.93
N ARG A 265 35.87 -12.92 4.81
CA ARG A 265 35.76 -11.44 4.79
C ARG A 265 34.37 -10.99 5.24
N ILE A 266 33.32 -11.65 4.77
CA ILE A 266 31.93 -11.37 5.15
C ILE A 266 31.72 -11.65 6.65
N ARG A 267 32.22 -12.79 7.15
CA ARG A 267 32.16 -13.12 8.58
C ARG A 267 32.91 -12.09 9.43
N LYS A 268 34.09 -11.67 9.00
CA LYS A 268 34.86 -10.62 9.69
C LYS A 268 34.10 -9.30 9.74
N ALA A 269 33.46 -8.89 8.63
CA ALA A 269 32.64 -7.69 8.57
C ALA A 269 31.45 -7.76 9.56
N GLN A 270 30.73 -8.88 9.57
CA GLN A 270 29.66 -9.13 10.54
C GLN A 270 30.16 -8.99 11.99
N THR A 271 31.28 -9.64 12.33
CA THR A 271 31.86 -9.58 13.68
C THR A 271 32.27 -8.16 14.05
N GLN A 272 32.80 -7.38 13.10
CA GLN A 272 33.19 -5.98 13.34
C GLN A 272 31.97 -5.09 13.61
N VAL A 273 30.90 -5.21 12.83
CA VAL A 273 29.65 -4.47 13.05
C VAL A 273 29.01 -4.86 14.37
N GLN A 274 28.94 -6.17 14.67
CA GLN A 274 28.41 -6.66 15.94
C GLN A 274 29.21 -6.14 17.14
N ALA A 275 30.54 -6.19 17.09
CA ALA A 275 31.39 -5.67 18.17
C ALA A 275 31.31 -4.15 18.35
N ARG A 276 31.02 -3.39 17.29
CA ARG A 276 30.71 -1.96 17.39
C ARG A 276 29.35 -1.76 18.06
N ALA A 277 28.35 -2.52 17.66
CA ALA A 277 27.01 -2.44 18.22
C ALA A 277 26.93 -2.94 19.67
N ASP A 278 27.78 -3.88 20.11
CA ASP A 278 27.90 -4.34 21.51
C ASP A 278 28.51 -3.26 22.42
N ARG A 279 29.38 -2.41 21.86
CA ARG A 279 29.98 -1.26 22.57
C ARG A 279 29.10 -0.01 22.53
N SER A 280 28.06 -0.01 21.67
CA SER A 280 27.13 1.10 21.50
C SER A 280 25.91 0.91 22.40
N GLY A 281 25.46 1.98 23.04
CA GLY A 281 24.14 2.01 23.69
C GLY A 281 22.97 2.25 22.72
N ARG A 282 23.25 2.41 21.42
CA ARG A 282 22.25 2.70 20.36
C ARG A 282 22.48 1.84 19.13
N ILE A 283 21.42 1.65 18.35
CA ILE A 283 21.46 0.92 17.08
C ILE A 283 21.96 1.85 15.97
N ASP A 284 22.99 1.42 15.26
CA ASP A 284 23.59 2.13 14.11
C ASP A 284 23.13 1.44 12.81
N ARG A 285 21.98 1.88 12.29
CA ARG A 285 21.34 1.28 11.11
C ARG A 285 22.19 1.45 9.85
N ASP A 286 22.78 2.63 9.66
CA ASP A 286 23.57 2.96 8.47
C ASP A 286 24.82 2.08 8.37
N SER A 287 25.57 1.92 9.47
CA SER A 287 26.76 1.06 9.48
C SER A 287 26.38 -0.42 9.27
N ALA A 288 25.28 -0.86 9.87
CA ALA A 288 24.77 -2.23 9.69
C ALA A 288 24.35 -2.49 8.25
N TRP A 289 23.56 -1.57 7.67
CA TRP A 289 23.07 -1.68 6.30
C TRP A 289 24.22 -1.60 5.28
N ALA A 290 25.13 -0.64 5.40
CA ALA A 290 26.29 -0.52 4.51
C ALA A 290 27.12 -1.81 4.47
N SER A 291 27.34 -2.44 5.63
CA SER A 291 28.08 -3.71 5.71
C SER A 291 27.29 -4.90 5.14
N LYS A 292 25.99 -4.99 5.44
CA LYS A 292 25.12 -6.04 4.87
C LYS A 292 25.02 -5.90 3.35
N ARG A 293 24.77 -4.70 2.84
CA ARG A 293 24.65 -4.38 1.41
C ARG A 293 25.89 -4.81 0.64
N ALA A 294 27.09 -4.42 1.09
CA ALA A 294 28.34 -4.84 0.45
C ALA A 294 28.52 -6.37 0.40
N ALA A 295 28.07 -7.08 1.44
CA ALA A 295 28.08 -8.54 1.42
C ALA A 295 27.03 -9.10 0.45
N LEU A 296 25.82 -8.56 0.44
CA LEU A 296 24.72 -8.96 -0.44
C LEU A 296 25.06 -8.72 -1.92
N GLU A 297 25.73 -7.61 -2.26
CA GLU A 297 26.27 -7.36 -3.61
C GLU A 297 27.28 -8.43 -4.02
N THR A 298 28.12 -8.90 -3.08
CA THR A 298 29.04 -10.02 -3.35
C THR A 298 28.28 -11.34 -3.58
N LEU A 299 27.19 -11.57 -2.85
CA LEU A 299 26.35 -12.77 -2.97
C LEU A 299 25.55 -12.76 -4.28
N TYR A 300 25.09 -11.60 -4.73
CA TYR A 300 24.32 -11.44 -5.95
C TYR A 300 25.10 -11.90 -7.20
N LEU A 301 26.43 -11.80 -7.18
CA LEU A 301 27.32 -12.29 -8.24
C LEU A 301 27.51 -13.82 -8.24
N VAL A 302 27.03 -14.52 -7.22
CA VAL A 302 27.09 -15.98 -7.17
C VAL A 302 25.98 -16.54 -8.05
N GLU A 303 26.35 -17.43 -8.97
CA GLU A 303 25.38 -18.13 -9.81
C GLU A 303 24.39 -18.93 -8.95
N ARG A 304 23.10 -18.64 -9.14
CA ARG A 304 22.00 -19.38 -8.52
C ARG A 304 21.86 -20.74 -9.20
N SER A 305 21.48 -21.76 -8.44
CA SER A 305 21.09 -23.04 -9.04
C SER A 305 19.85 -22.87 -9.93
N ALA A 306 19.64 -23.77 -10.90
CA ALA A 306 18.51 -23.70 -11.81
C ALA A 306 17.15 -23.58 -11.10
N GLY A 307 16.93 -24.35 -10.01
CA GLY A 307 15.69 -24.28 -9.25
C GLY A 307 15.51 -22.94 -8.51
N ARG A 308 16.60 -22.36 -8.00
CA ARG A 308 16.60 -21.03 -7.36
C ARG A 308 16.27 -19.94 -8.38
N GLU A 309 16.84 -20.03 -9.58
CA GLU A 309 16.54 -19.08 -10.65
C GLU A 309 15.07 -19.15 -11.07
N ILE A 310 14.50 -20.34 -11.24
CA ILE A 310 13.07 -20.51 -11.53
C ILE A 310 12.20 -19.92 -10.42
N ALA A 311 12.53 -20.17 -9.15
CA ALA A 311 11.80 -19.61 -8.01
C ALA A 311 11.85 -18.07 -7.97
N TYR A 312 13.01 -17.49 -8.28
CA TYR A 312 13.16 -16.04 -8.38
C TYR A 312 12.31 -15.45 -9.52
N GLN A 313 12.30 -16.08 -10.69
CA GLN A 313 11.44 -15.64 -11.80
C GLN A 313 9.96 -15.75 -11.46
N ALA A 314 9.55 -16.80 -10.73
CA ALA A 314 8.18 -16.94 -10.25
C ALA A 314 7.80 -15.84 -9.25
N PHE A 315 8.71 -15.48 -8.32
CA PHE A 315 8.51 -14.35 -7.41
C PHE A 315 8.32 -13.03 -8.19
N ARG A 316 9.16 -12.77 -9.19
CA ARG A 316 9.03 -11.56 -10.03
C ARG A 316 7.69 -11.49 -10.76
N GLN A 317 7.23 -12.61 -11.31
CA GLN A 317 5.92 -12.68 -11.97
C GLN A 317 4.77 -12.47 -10.99
N ARG A 318 4.87 -13.05 -9.78
CA ARG A 318 3.86 -12.92 -8.72
C ARG A 318 3.72 -11.47 -8.24
N GLU A 319 4.84 -10.80 -7.98
CA GLU A 319 4.81 -9.41 -7.49
C GLU A 319 4.53 -8.39 -8.60
N GLY A 320 4.91 -8.71 -9.83
CA GLY A 320 4.62 -7.94 -11.02
C GLY A 320 5.15 -6.51 -10.96
N ARG A 321 4.35 -5.59 -11.51
CA ARG A 321 4.75 -4.21 -11.75
C ARG A 321 5.12 -3.45 -10.47
N SER A 322 4.44 -3.69 -9.35
CA SER A 322 4.77 -2.97 -8.12
C SER A 322 6.20 -3.24 -7.64
N LEU A 323 6.72 -4.47 -7.87
CA LEU A 323 8.11 -4.80 -7.57
C LEU A 323 9.06 -4.11 -8.54
N ASP A 324 8.71 -4.03 -9.82
CA ASP A 324 9.49 -3.31 -10.82
C ASP A 324 9.60 -1.82 -10.49
N ASP A 325 8.49 -1.21 -10.09
CA ASP A 325 8.42 0.21 -9.73
C ASP A 325 9.25 0.47 -8.47
N PHE A 326 9.09 -0.33 -7.41
CA PHE A 326 9.89 -0.21 -6.19
C PHE A 326 11.39 -0.40 -6.44
N ALA A 327 11.78 -1.44 -7.18
CA ALA A 327 13.19 -1.71 -7.46
C ALA A 327 13.82 -0.62 -8.33
N THR A 328 13.06 -0.06 -9.27
CA THR A 328 13.50 1.05 -10.12
C THR A 328 13.67 2.32 -9.28
N TRP A 329 12.71 2.60 -8.38
CA TRP A 329 12.85 3.69 -7.41
C TRP A 329 14.10 3.53 -6.55
N CYS A 330 14.40 2.34 -6.04
CA CYS A 330 15.62 2.12 -5.24
C CYS A 330 16.91 2.41 -6.03
N ALA A 331 16.98 1.99 -7.29
CA ALA A 331 18.13 2.27 -8.16
C ALA A 331 18.25 3.76 -8.51
N LEU A 332 17.11 4.46 -8.69
CA LEU A 332 17.08 5.92 -8.86
C LEU A 332 17.53 6.63 -7.58
N ALA A 333 17.05 6.20 -6.42
CA ALA A 333 17.38 6.76 -5.12
C ALA A 333 18.88 6.62 -4.79
N ASP A 334 19.49 5.49 -5.15
CA ASP A 334 20.94 5.28 -5.03
C ASP A 334 21.76 6.33 -5.81
N ARG A 335 21.21 6.86 -6.91
CA ARG A 335 21.90 7.80 -7.80
C ARG A 335 21.57 9.27 -7.52
N PHE A 336 20.31 9.57 -7.24
CA PHE A 336 19.79 10.94 -7.17
C PHE A 336 19.34 11.34 -5.76
N GLY A 337 19.46 10.45 -4.78
CA GLY A 337 19.00 10.68 -3.42
C GLY A 337 17.56 10.20 -3.20
N GLY A 338 17.14 10.10 -1.94
CA GLY A 338 15.87 9.49 -1.55
C GLY A 338 14.62 10.35 -1.76
N ASP A 339 14.73 11.57 -2.29
CA ASP A 339 13.59 12.45 -2.56
C ASP A 339 13.36 12.58 -4.06
N TRP A 340 12.33 11.87 -4.56
CA TRP A 340 12.02 11.82 -5.99
C TRP A 340 11.67 13.18 -6.59
N ARG A 341 11.17 14.13 -5.79
CA ARG A 341 10.81 15.48 -6.25
C ARG A 341 12.03 16.31 -6.63
N GLN A 342 13.22 15.89 -6.21
CA GLN A 342 14.49 16.53 -6.52
C GLN A 342 15.21 15.89 -7.71
N TRP A 343 14.66 14.80 -8.27
CA TRP A 343 15.20 14.14 -9.44
C TRP A 343 14.95 14.97 -10.70
N PRO A 344 15.69 14.71 -11.81
CA PRO A 344 15.35 15.26 -13.11
C PRO A 344 13.87 15.04 -13.45
N GLU A 345 13.21 16.03 -14.05
CA GLU A 345 11.74 16.05 -14.31
C GLU A 345 11.25 14.76 -14.99
N GLY A 346 11.96 14.28 -16.01
CA GLY A 346 11.64 13.04 -16.71
C GLY A 346 11.69 11.79 -15.83
N LEU A 347 12.27 11.83 -14.63
CA LEU A 347 12.35 10.69 -13.70
C LEU A 347 11.34 10.76 -12.55
N GLN A 348 10.57 11.86 -12.46
CA GLN A 348 9.66 12.09 -11.33
C GLN A 348 8.35 11.30 -11.45
N HIS A 349 7.93 10.90 -12.64
CA HIS A 349 6.75 10.05 -12.82
C HIS A 349 7.17 8.64 -13.18
N PRO A 350 6.67 7.59 -12.50
CA PRO A 350 7.07 6.20 -12.75
C PRO A 350 6.71 5.68 -14.15
N ARG A 351 5.95 6.44 -14.95
CA ARG A 351 5.44 6.05 -16.28
C ARG A 351 6.11 6.80 -17.43
N SER A 352 7.09 7.64 -17.15
CA SER A 352 7.81 8.36 -18.20
C SER A 352 8.68 7.42 -19.03
N ALA A 353 9.01 7.86 -20.25
CA ALA A 353 9.90 7.11 -21.13
C ALA A 353 11.33 7.06 -20.57
N GLU A 354 11.75 8.11 -19.86
CA GLU A 354 13.08 8.23 -19.26
C GLU A 354 13.26 7.24 -18.09
N VAL A 355 12.22 6.97 -17.30
CA VAL A 355 12.26 5.92 -16.26
C VAL A 355 12.40 4.54 -16.89
N ALA A 356 11.65 4.26 -17.97
CA ALA A 356 11.78 3.00 -18.69
C ALA A 356 13.19 2.83 -19.27
N ALA A 357 13.73 3.86 -19.91
CA ALA A 357 15.10 3.85 -20.45
C ALA A 357 16.16 3.69 -19.34
N PHE A 358 15.97 4.34 -18.19
CA PHE A 358 16.84 4.17 -17.03
C PHE A 358 16.83 2.72 -16.53
N ALA A 359 15.64 2.12 -16.36
CA ALA A 359 15.50 0.76 -15.87
C ALA A 359 16.13 -0.27 -16.82
N GLU A 360 16.14 0.00 -18.12
CA GLU A 360 16.82 -0.82 -19.13
C GLU A 360 18.35 -0.66 -19.06
N ASP A 361 18.87 0.57 -19.07
CA ASP A 361 20.32 0.87 -18.94
C ASP A 361 20.90 0.32 -17.63
N ARG A 362 20.10 0.35 -16.55
CA ARG A 362 20.47 -0.04 -15.18
C ARG A 362 19.83 -1.34 -14.72
N SER A 363 19.55 -2.23 -15.66
CA SER A 363 18.83 -3.49 -15.39
C SER A 363 19.46 -4.34 -14.28
N THR A 364 20.79 -4.34 -14.14
CA THR A 364 21.49 -5.09 -13.09
C THR A 364 21.31 -4.44 -11.71
N GLU A 365 21.38 -3.11 -11.61
CA GLU A 365 21.13 -2.41 -10.33
C GLU A 365 19.66 -2.52 -9.91
N VAL A 366 18.72 -2.43 -10.85
CA VAL A 366 17.30 -2.64 -10.57
C VAL A 366 17.04 -4.10 -10.14
N ASP A 367 17.59 -5.08 -10.85
CA ASP A 367 17.38 -6.50 -10.51
C ASP A 367 17.99 -6.87 -9.14
N PHE A 368 19.08 -6.23 -8.73
CA PHE A 368 19.62 -6.39 -7.37
C PHE A 368 18.56 -6.06 -6.30
N HIS A 369 17.83 -4.95 -6.45
CA HIS A 369 16.77 -4.56 -5.49
C HIS A 369 15.57 -5.50 -5.55
N ARG A 370 15.21 -6.06 -6.73
CA ARG A 370 14.20 -7.12 -6.84
C ARG A 370 14.63 -8.38 -6.08
N TRP A 371 15.88 -8.79 -6.27
CA TRP A 371 16.47 -9.96 -5.62
C TRP A 371 16.50 -9.79 -4.09
N LEU A 372 16.77 -8.60 -3.57
CA LEU A 372 16.68 -8.33 -2.13
C LEU A 372 15.28 -8.59 -1.58
N GLN A 373 14.22 -8.14 -2.26
CA GLN A 373 12.85 -8.40 -1.83
C GLN A 373 12.50 -9.88 -1.87
N TRP A 374 12.99 -10.61 -2.87
CA TRP A 374 12.84 -12.07 -2.92
C TRP A 374 13.52 -12.76 -1.72
N LEU A 375 14.74 -12.37 -1.37
CA LEU A 375 15.40 -12.93 -0.19
C LEU A 375 14.63 -12.65 1.11
N VAL A 376 13.98 -11.48 1.21
CA VAL A 376 13.19 -11.13 2.38
C VAL A 376 11.90 -11.96 2.44
N ASP A 377 11.21 -12.16 1.31
CA ASP A 377 10.06 -13.05 1.17
C ASP A 377 10.38 -14.47 1.69
N GLU A 378 11.54 -15.00 1.32
CA GLU A 378 11.98 -16.33 1.75
C GLU A 378 12.30 -16.42 3.24
N GLN A 379 13.00 -15.42 3.78
CA GLN A 379 13.33 -15.42 5.21
C GLN A 379 12.11 -15.14 6.09
N LEU A 380 11.14 -14.34 5.64
CA LEU A 380 9.85 -14.16 6.31
C LEU A 380 9.01 -15.43 6.29
N SER A 381 8.91 -16.07 5.13
CA SER A 381 8.22 -17.36 4.99
C SER A 381 8.82 -18.40 5.92
N THR A 382 10.17 -18.47 5.97
CA THR A 382 10.88 -19.34 6.90
C THR A 382 10.56 -19.02 8.36
N ALA A 383 10.52 -17.74 8.75
CA ALA A 383 10.20 -17.35 10.13
C ALA A 383 8.78 -17.80 10.54
N GLN A 384 7.80 -17.59 9.65
CA GLN A 384 6.42 -18.02 9.89
C GLN A 384 6.29 -19.54 9.95
N ASP A 385 6.86 -20.27 9.00
CA ASP A 385 6.81 -21.73 8.95
C ASP A 385 7.41 -22.35 10.21
N ARG A 386 8.53 -21.80 10.69
CA ARG A 386 9.21 -22.26 11.90
C ARG A 386 8.44 -21.91 13.17
N ALA A 387 7.83 -20.71 13.24
CA ALA A 387 6.99 -20.32 14.36
C ALA A 387 5.80 -21.29 14.52
N VAL A 388 5.08 -21.55 13.43
CA VAL A 388 3.96 -22.49 13.39
C VAL A 388 4.42 -23.91 13.72
N SER A 389 5.50 -24.38 13.10
CA SER A 389 6.03 -25.73 13.33
C SER A 389 6.50 -25.94 14.78
N ALA A 390 6.88 -24.87 15.47
CA ALA A 390 7.25 -24.90 16.89
C ALA A 390 6.04 -24.86 17.84
N GLY A 391 4.82 -24.77 17.32
CA GLY A 391 3.57 -24.83 18.08
C GLY A 391 2.82 -23.51 18.23
N MET A 392 3.19 -22.46 17.49
CA MET A 392 2.40 -21.21 17.50
C MET A 392 1.09 -21.36 16.72
N ASP A 393 -0.03 -20.97 17.35
CA ASP A 393 -1.35 -21.00 16.73
C ASP A 393 -1.48 -19.96 15.59
N LEU A 394 -0.89 -18.77 15.79
CA LEU A 394 -0.90 -17.68 14.81
C LEU A 394 0.46 -17.53 14.13
N GLY A 395 1.55 -17.56 14.90
CA GLY A 395 2.91 -17.34 14.40
C GLY A 395 3.32 -15.87 14.47
N ILE A 396 3.88 -15.33 13.40
CA ILE A 396 4.32 -13.94 13.34
C ILE A 396 3.12 -13.03 13.08
N MET A 397 2.92 -12.05 13.96
CA MET A 397 1.93 -10.98 13.79
C MET A 397 2.65 -9.72 13.33
N HIS A 398 2.26 -9.21 12.17
CA HIS A 398 2.81 -7.98 11.61
C HIS A 398 2.03 -6.76 12.09
N ASP A 399 2.74 -5.65 12.21
CA ASP A 399 2.18 -4.31 12.37
C ASP A 399 2.25 -3.56 11.03
N LEU A 400 1.18 -2.84 10.69
CA LEU A 400 1.03 -2.10 9.44
C LEU A 400 1.00 -0.61 9.74
N ALA A 401 2.08 0.11 9.38
CA ALA A 401 2.12 1.57 9.45
C ALA A 401 0.95 2.23 8.68
N VAL A 402 0.56 3.42 9.14
CA VAL A 402 -0.58 4.17 8.60
C VAL A 402 -0.32 4.64 7.16
N GLY A 403 0.86 5.19 6.90
CA GLY A 403 1.22 5.75 5.60
C GLY A 403 2.71 5.58 5.27
N VAL A 404 3.18 6.40 4.35
CA VAL A 404 4.55 6.36 3.80
C VAL A 404 5.21 7.73 3.86
N ASP A 405 6.53 7.77 3.77
CA ASP A 405 7.30 9.00 3.55
C ASP A 405 6.83 9.67 2.25
N PRO A 406 6.51 10.98 2.24
CA PRO A 406 6.09 11.70 1.03
C PRO A 406 7.14 11.73 -0.09
N SER A 407 8.40 11.44 0.24
CA SER A 407 9.53 11.37 -0.67
C SER A 407 9.85 9.92 -1.08
N GLY A 408 9.13 8.95 -0.53
CA GLY A 408 9.41 7.53 -0.66
C GLY A 408 8.94 6.87 -1.96
N ALA A 409 9.16 5.56 -2.04
CA ALA A 409 8.90 4.71 -3.18
C ALA A 409 7.41 4.63 -3.53
N ASP A 410 6.54 4.43 -2.53
CA ASP A 410 5.10 4.37 -2.76
C ASP A 410 4.56 5.77 -3.11
N ALA A 411 5.11 6.84 -2.51
CA ALA A 411 4.72 8.21 -2.86
C ALA A 411 5.06 8.56 -4.31
N TRP A 412 6.15 8.02 -4.85
CA TRP A 412 6.52 8.13 -6.27
C TRP A 412 5.70 7.19 -7.17
N ALA A 413 5.62 5.91 -6.82
CA ALA A 413 4.99 4.88 -7.65
C ALA A 413 3.47 5.02 -7.73
N LEU A 414 2.84 5.51 -6.65
CA LEU A 414 1.40 5.60 -6.47
C LEU A 414 0.90 7.05 -6.43
N GLN A 415 1.70 8.01 -6.91
CA GLN A 415 1.38 9.44 -6.89
C GLN A 415 0.01 9.78 -7.53
N ASP A 416 -0.45 8.99 -8.51
CA ASP A 416 -1.72 9.21 -9.20
C ASP A 416 -2.96 8.84 -8.37
N VAL A 417 -2.77 8.07 -7.29
CA VAL A 417 -3.84 7.63 -6.38
C VAL A 417 -3.66 8.17 -4.95
N LEU A 418 -2.69 9.05 -4.74
CA LEU A 418 -2.44 9.78 -3.49
C LEU A 418 -2.88 11.24 -3.64
N ALA A 419 -3.34 11.85 -2.54
CA ALA A 419 -3.61 13.28 -2.50
C ALA A 419 -2.34 14.02 -2.05
N LEU A 420 -1.51 14.41 -3.01
CA LEU A 420 -0.30 15.19 -2.74
C LEU A 420 -0.68 16.63 -2.34
N GLY A 421 0.08 17.23 -1.42
CA GLY A 421 -0.18 18.59 -0.92
C GLY A 421 -1.03 18.64 0.36
N VAL A 422 -1.57 17.50 0.80
CA VAL A 422 -2.17 17.32 2.13
C VAL A 422 -1.44 16.22 2.89
N THR A 423 -1.42 16.31 4.21
CA THR A 423 -0.78 15.32 5.09
C THR A 423 -1.78 14.73 6.07
N ALA A 424 -1.63 13.45 6.34
CA ALA A 424 -2.34 12.76 7.41
C ALA A 424 -1.80 13.19 8.78
N GLY A 425 -2.68 13.17 9.76
CA GLY A 425 -2.37 13.59 11.11
C GLY A 425 -3.52 13.31 12.06
N ALA A 426 -3.50 13.96 13.22
CA ALA A 426 -4.57 13.92 14.19
C ALA A 426 -4.97 15.34 14.60
N PRO A 427 -6.28 15.61 14.82
CA PRO A 427 -6.70 16.87 15.43
C PRO A 427 -6.12 17.01 16.84
N PRO A 428 -6.15 18.22 17.44
CA PRO A 428 -5.79 18.40 18.85
C PRO A 428 -6.47 17.39 19.77
N ASP A 429 -5.71 16.90 20.75
CA ASP A 429 -6.18 15.96 21.78
C ASP A 429 -5.73 16.39 23.18
N GLU A 430 -6.08 15.60 24.21
CA GLU A 430 -5.78 15.90 25.61
C GLU A 430 -4.27 15.97 25.92
N PHE A 431 -3.44 15.25 25.15
CA PHE A 431 -1.99 15.18 25.33
C PHE A 431 -1.24 16.10 24.34
N ASN A 432 -1.75 16.24 23.12
CA ASN A 432 -1.20 17.04 22.03
C ASN A 432 -2.18 18.15 21.65
N GLN A 433 -2.12 19.27 22.37
CA GLN A 433 -3.02 20.42 22.16
C GLN A 433 -2.86 21.12 20.80
N LEU A 434 -1.77 20.85 20.08
CA LEU A 434 -1.54 21.36 18.72
C LEU A 434 -1.99 20.37 17.63
N GLY A 435 -2.48 19.19 18.01
CA GLY A 435 -2.66 18.07 17.11
C GLY A 435 -1.32 17.45 16.70
N GLN A 436 -1.37 16.63 15.67
CA GLN A 436 -0.20 15.92 15.15
C GLN A 436 -0.21 15.98 13.63
N ASP A 437 0.97 16.25 13.05
CA ASP A 437 1.22 16.09 11.62
C ASP A 437 2.16 14.89 11.46
N TRP A 438 1.68 13.85 10.76
CA TRP A 438 2.46 12.65 10.51
C TRP A 438 3.14 12.68 9.14
N SER A 439 3.02 13.77 8.37
CA SER A 439 3.63 14.04 7.06
C SER A 439 3.22 13.14 5.89
N GLN A 440 2.46 12.07 6.16
CA GLN A 440 2.12 11.04 5.18
C GLN A 440 1.08 11.54 4.17
N PRO A 441 1.27 11.35 2.85
CA PRO A 441 0.23 11.65 1.89
C PRO A 441 -0.92 10.63 2.03
N PRO A 442 -2.18 11.06 2.20
CA PRO A 442 -3.31 10.14 2.25
C PRO A 442 -3.65 9.63 0.85
N TRP A 443 -4.36 8.50 0.78
CA TRP A 443 -5.00 8.05 -0.46
C TRP A 443 -6.00 9.10 -0.95
N ARG A 444 -6.09 9.24 -2.28
CA ARG A 444 -7.16 9.99 -2.95
C ARG A 444 -8.36 9.05 -3.13
N PRO A 445 -9.47 9.23 -2.38
CA PRO A 445 -10.50 8.19 -2.27
C PRO A 445 -11.17 7.82 -3.60
N ASP A 446 -11.42 8.82 -4.45
CA ASP A 446 -11.99 8.67 -5.78
C ASP A 446 -11.05 7.90 -6.72
N ARG A 447 -9.77 8.28 -6.80
CA ARG A 447 -8.78 7.60 -7.66
C ARG A 447 -8.49 6.18 -7.20
N LEU A 448 -8.43 5.94 -5.89
CA LEU A 448 -8.23 4.59 -5.36
C LEU A 448 -9.41 3.67 -5.76
N ALA A 449 -10.63 4.18 -5.74
CA ALA A 449 -11.80 3.44 -6.23
C ALA A 449 -11.79 3.25 -7.76
N GLU A 450 -11.27 4.21 -8.53
CA GLU A 450 -11.11 4.08 -9.99
C GLU A 450 -10.15 2.98 -10.42
N VAL A 451 -9.09 2.75 -9.63
CA VAL A 451 -8.12 1.69 -9.92
C VAL A 451 -8.51 0.34 -9.30
N GLY A 452 -9.70 0.22 -8.71
CA GLY A 452 -10.13 -1.06 -8.14
C GLY A 452 -9.54 -1.39 -6.78
N TYR A 453 -9.03 -0.40 -6.05
CA TYR A 453 -8.27 -0.59 -4.81
C TYR A 453 -7.03 -1.49 -4.97
N GLU A 454 -6.49 -1.61 -6.19
CA GLU A 454 -5.25 -2.35 -6.50
C GLU A 454 -3.97 -1.68 -5.99
#